data_AF-A0A368F6X7-F1
#
_entry.id   AF-A0A368F6X7-F1
#
_cell.length_a   1.000
_cell.length_b   1.000
_cell.length_c   1.000
_cell.angle_alpha   90.00
_cell.angle_beta   90.00
_cell.angle_gamma   90.00
#
_symmetry.space_group_name_H-M   'P 1'
#
loop_
_entity.id
_entity.type
_entity.pdbx_description
1 polymer ?
#
loop_
_entity_poly.entity_id
_entity_poly.type
_entity_poly.pdbx_seq_one_letter_code
_entity_poly.pdbx_strand_id
1 'polypeptide(L)' 'MEDIQRYYPDKARVVNIGTTEEGRPIKGIKIGSGVHRNDKRIVWIDGGIHAREWAAVHTVIYVIDRVCCTKITW' A
#
# COMPACT_ATOMS: atom_id res chain seq x y z
N MET A 1 -1.02 -3.30 -7.41
CA MET A 1 -1.81 -2.85 -6.24
C MET A 1 -3.30 -3.16 -6.40
N GLU A 2 -3.91 -2.87 -7.55
CA GLU A 2 -5.33 -3.18 -7.82
C GLU A 2 -5.63 -4.68 -7.72
N ASP A 3 -4.74 -5.54 -8.24
CA ASP A 3 -4.87 -6.98 -8.09
C ASP A 3 -4.86 -7.43 -6.62
N ILE A 4 -4.04 -6.79 -5.77
CA ILE A 4 -3.96 -7.11 -4.34
C ILE A 4 -5.31 -6.82 -3.66
N GLN A 5 -5.93 -5.68 -3.94
CA GLN A 5 -7.28 -5.39 -3.47
C GLN A 5 -8.30 -6.40 -4.02
N ARG A 6 -8.19 -6.79 -5.30
CA ARG A 6 -9.10 -7.77 -5.91
C ARG A 6 -9.01 -9.14 -5.25
N TYR A 7 -7.81 -9.61 -4.92
CA TYR A 7 -7.60 -10.90 -4.26
C TYR A 7 -7.87 -10.88 -2.75
N TYR A 8 -7.70 -9.72 -2.10
CA TYR A 8 -7.86 -9.56 -0.66
C TYR A 8 -8.75 -8.35 -0.29
N PRO A 9 -10.01 -8.28 -0.76
CA PRO A 9 -10.86 -7.09 -0.63
C PRO A 9 -11.14 -6.68 0.82
N ASP A 10 -11.21 -7.65 1.75
CA ASP A 10 -11.46 -7.38 3.17
C ASP A 10 -10.22 -6.87 3.94
N LYS A 11 -9.03 -7.02 3.34
CA LYS A 11 -7.73 -6.71 3.96
C LYS A 11 -6.98 -5.59 3.26
N ALA A 12 -7.23 -5.37 1.97
CA ALA A 12 -6.47 -4.45 1.15
C ALA A 12 -7.40 -3.49 0.42
N ARG A 13 -7.10 -2.19 0.49
CA ARG A 13 -7.85 -1.14 -0.20
C ARG A 13 -6.91 -0.13 -0.82
N VAL A 14 -6.94 -0.03 -2.14
CA VAL A 14 -6.26 1.03 -2.88
C VAL A 14 -6.99 2.35 -2.60
N VAL A 15 -6.21 3.37 -2.31
CA VAL A 15 -6.69 4.73 -2.08
C VAL A 15 -5.91 5.69 -2.96
N ASN A 16 -6.61 6.66 -3.56
CA ASN A 16 -5.94 7.79 -4.16
C ASN A 16 -5.69 8.84 -3.07
N ILE A 17 -4.43 9.15 -2.79
CA ILE A 17 -4.06 10.12 -1.74
C ILE A 17 -3.84 11.53 -2.29
N GLY A 18 -3.78 11.69 -3.61
CA GLY A 18 -3.60 12.98 -4.25
C GLY A 18 -3.36 12.84 -5.75
N THR A 19 -2.90 13.92 -6.35
CA THR A 19 -2.58 13.99 -7.77
C THR A 19 -1.22 14.69 -7.90
N THR A 20 -0.33 14.16 -8.73
CA THR A 20 0.96 14.80 -9.02
C THR A 20 0.76 16.08 -9.82
N GLU A 21 1.80 16.92 -9.90
CA GLU A 21 1.83 18.10 -10.78
C GLU A 21 1.52 17.76 -12.25
N GLU A 22 2.00 16.62 -12.74
CA GLU A 22 1.73 16.15 -14.11
C GLU A 22 0.36 15.43 -14.27
N GLY A 23 -0.54 15.55 -13.28
CA GLY A 23 -1.90 15.00 -13.37
C GLY A 23 -2.04 13.50 -13.13
N ARG A 24 -1.01 12.80 -12.62
CA ARG A 24 -1.07 11.37 -12.34
C ARG A 24 -1.61 11.10 -10.94
N PRO A 25 -2.46 10.09 -10.72
CA PRO A 25 -2.96 9.75 -9.39
C PRO A 25 -1.83 9.21 -8.49
N ILE A 26 -1.74 9.70 -7.26
CA ILE A 26 -0.81 9.17 -6.25
C ILE A 26 -1.54 8.06 -5.51
N LYS A 27 -1.29 6.82 -5.90
CA LYS A 27 -1.93 5.64 -5.32
C LYS A 27 -1.19 5.18 -4.06
N GLY A 28 -1.94 4.94 -3.00
CA GLY A 28 -1.51 4.19 -1.81
C GLY A 28 -2.36 2.95 -1.62
N ILE A 29 -1.95 2.05 -0.71
CA ILE A 29 -2.73 0.87 -0.33
C ILE A 29 -2.83 0.79 1.20
N LYS A 30 -4.06 0.71 1.70
CA LYS A 30 -4.33 0.39 3.11
C LYS A 30 -4.34 -1.13 3.25
N ILE A 31 -3.62 -1.67 4.23
CA ILE A 31 -3.55 -3.11 4.51
C ILE A 31 -3.86 -3.35 5.99
N GLY A 32 -4.75 -4.30 6.28
CA GLY A 32 -5.07 -4.74 7.64
C GLY A 32 -6.54 -5.11 7.83
N SER A 33 -6.90 -5.54 9.04
CA SER A 33 -8.29 -5.89 9.36
C SER A 33 -9.21 -4.67 9.37
N GLY A 34 -10.38 -4.75 8.74
CA GLY A 34 -11.34 -3.64 8.70
C GLY A 34 -10.80 -2.44 7.93
N VAL A 35 -10.33 -2.67 6.70
CA VAL A 35 -9.65 -1.68 5.84
C VAL A 35 -10.49 -0.42 5.50
N HIS A 36 -11.80 -0.48 5.74
CA HIS A 36 -12.72 0.65 5.55
C HIS A 36 -12.84 1.56 6.78
N ARG A 37 -12.31 1.15 7.94
CA ARG A 37 -12.32 1.94 9.17
C ARG A 37 -11.27 3.04 9.14
N ASN A 38 -11.60 4.18 9.75
CA ASN A 38 -10.70 5.34 9.86
C ASN A 38 -10.36 5.71 11.31
N ASP A 39 -10.86 4.95 12.29
CA ASP A 39 -10.71 5.17 13.73
C ASP A 39 -9.60 4.31 14.37
N LYS A 40 -8.76 3.67 13.55
CA LYS A 40 -7.69 2.77 13.99
C LYS A 40 -6.35 3.49 13.99
N ARG A 41 -5.46 3.09 14.90
CA ARG A 41 -4.04 3.44 14.83
C ARG A 41 -3.45 2.87 13.53
N ILE A 42 -2.64 3.67 12.85
CA ILE A 42 -2.00 3.29 11.59
C ILE A 42 -0.49 3.49 11.67
N VAL A 43 0.23 2.71 10.86
CA VAL A 43 1.63 2.97 10.52
C VAL A 43 1.63 3.43 9.06
N TRP A 44 2.29 4.55 8.80
CA TRP A 44 2.48 5.06 7.45
C TRP A 44 3.87 4.68 6.95
N ILE A 45 3.93 4.14 5.73
CA ILE A 45 5.19 3.79 5.06
C ILE A 45 5.09 4.35 3.65
N ASP A 46 6.06 5.16 3.26
CA ASP A 46 6.26 5.63 1.89
C ASP A 46 7.67 5.32 1.41
N GLY A 47 7.85 5.35 0.10
CA GLY A 47 9.14 5.14 -0.54
C GLY A 47 9.12 5.75 -1.94
N GLY A 48 10.27 6.25 -2.39
CA GLY A 48 10.37 6.91 -3.70
C GLY A 48 10.07 8.41 -3.69
N ILE A 49 10.19 9.10 -2.53
CA ILE A 49 10.15 10.57 -2.49
C ILE A 49 11.27 11.16 -3.37
N HIS A 50 12.45 10.55 -3.37
CA HIS A 50 13.50 10.88 -4.34
C HIS A 50 13.45 9.92 -5.54
N ALA A 51 13.38 10.49 -6.75
CA ALA A 51 13.22 9.74 -8.00
C ALA A 51 14.32 8.69 -8.28
N ARG A 52 15.49 8.82 -7.67
CA ARG A 52 16.66 7.94 -7.87
C ARG A 52 16.83 6.86 -6.81
N GLU A 53 16.02 6.86 -5.76
CA GLU A 53 16.11 5.89 -4.65
C GLU A 53 15.26 4.64 -4.92
N TRP A 54 15.53 3.96 -6.04
CA TRP A 54 14.68 2.87 -6.51
C TRP A 54 14.60 1.70 -5.53
N ALA A 55 15.66 1.46 -4.74
CA ALA A 55 15.65 0.46 -3.69
C ALA A 55 14.49 0.67 -2.70
N ALA A 56 14.20 1.92 -2.30
CA ALA A 56 13.11 2.23 -1.39
C ALA A 56 11.73 1.84 -1.98
N VAL A 57 11.52 2.10 -3.27
CA VAL A 57 10.28 1.69 -3.98
C VAL A 57 10.12 0.17 -3.94
N HIS A 58 11.18 -0.58 -4.23
CA HIS A 58 11.15 -2.04 -4.19
C HIS A 58 10.91 -2.56 -2.76
N THR A 59 11.52 -1.95 -1.75
CA THR A 59 11.31 -2.31 -0.34
C THR A 59 9.86 -2.13 0.08
N VAL A 60 9.20 -1.03 -0.29
CA VAL A 60 7.78 -0.81 0.03
C VAL A 60 6.89 -1.86 -0.63
N ILE A 61 7.15 -2.19 -1.90
CA ILE A 61 6.42 -3.26 -2.60
C ILE A 61 6.62 -4.62 -1.92
N TYR A 62 7.84 -4.92 -1.50
CA TYR A 62 8.15 -6.15 -0.76
C TYR A 62 7.41 -6.21 0.58
N VAL A 63 7.38 -5.12 1.35
CA VAL A 63 6.63 -5.05 2.61
C VAL A 63 5.14 -5.31 2.39
N ILE A 64 4.56 -4.72 1.33
CA ILE A 64 3.16 -4.96 0.95
C ILE A 64 2.89 -6.46 0.72
N ASP A 65 3.75 -7.14 -0.03
CA ASP A 65 3.61 -8.57 -0.31
C ASP A 65 3.70 -9.43 0.98
N ARG A 66 4.68 -9.14 1.84
CA ARG A 66 4.89 -9.88 3.10
C ARG A 66 3.74 -9.70 4.09
N VAL A 67 3.13 -8.53 4.14
CA VAL A 67 2.02 -8.24 5.06
C VAL A 67 0.67 -8.72 4.51
N CYS A 68 0.44 -8.62 3.19
CA CYS A 68 -0.86 -8.93 2.59
C CYS A 68 -0.98 -10.38 2.13
N CYS A 69 0.02 -10.89 1.42
CA CYS A 69 -0.10 -12.09 0.59
C CYS A 69 0.54 -13.32 1.21
N THR A 70 1.60 -13.14 2.01
CA THR A 70 2.21 -14.26 2.71
C THR A 70 1.27 -14.72 3.83
N LYS A 71 0.71 -15.93 3.71
CA LYS A 71 0.14 -16.63 4.87
C LYS A 71 1.29 -16.88 5.83
N ILE A 72 1.34 -16.13 6.93
CA ILE A 72 2.15 -16.50 8.08
C ILE A 72 1.47 -17.73 8.68
N THR A 73 1.82 -18.90 8.18
CA THR A 73 1.59 -20.18 8.85
C THR A 73 2.79 -20.41 9.76
N TRP A 74 2.56 -20.39 11.06
CA TRP A 74 3.45 -21.02 12.04
C TRP A 74 3.18 -22.52 12.06
#